data_AF-A0A838J8S6-F1
#
_entry.id   AF-A0A838J8S6-F1
#
_cell.length_a   1.000
_cell.length_b   1.000
_cell.length_c   1.000
_cell.angle_alpha   90.00
_cell.angle_beta   90.00
_cell.angle_gamma   90.00
#
_symmetry.space_group_name_H-M   'P 1'
#
loop_
_entity.id
_entity.type
_entity.pdbx_description
1 polymer ?
#
loop_
_entity_poly.entity_id
_entity_poly.type
_entity_poly.pdbx_seq_one_letter_code
_entity_poly.pdbx_strand_id
1 'polypeptide(L)'
;HWLVTPIVAWLAMNLTFLAWHVPRAYSFALEHEGWHAVEHLCFLSTSILFWWCVVRPWPTSTRQRDWGTLIYLVAADVVNTLLSAFLSFCGRPVYQFYVDHPNPFHVLPLDDQVLGAVIMWVIGSLAFLVPAMLITVRLLRSAQLKR
;
A
#
# COMPACT_ATOMS: atom_id res chain seq x y z
N HIS A 1 -9.90 -22.97 -0.66
CA HIS A 1 -10.03 -21.50 -0.87
C HIS A 1 -9.41 -20.69 0.29
N TRP A 2 -8.12 -20.87 0.59
CA TRP A 2 -7.46 -20.20 1.72
C TRP A 2 -6.77 -18.88 1.32
N LEU A 3 -6.26 -18.81 0.09
CA LEU A 3 -5.58 -17.64 -0.49
C LEU A 3 -6.48 -16.42 -0.72
N VAL A 4 -7.81 -16.59 -0.70
CA VAL A 4 -8.80 -15.50 -0.94
C VAL A 4 -9.47 -15.06 0.37
N THR A 5 -8.90 -15.41 1.52
CA THR A 5 -9.37 -14.86 2.79
C THR A 5 -8.86 -13.43 2.92
N PRO A 6 -9.68 -12.47 3.37
CA PRO A 6 -9.27 -11.07 3.48
C PRO A 6 -7.98 -10.92 4.28
N ILE A 7 -7.86 -11.61 5.42
CA ILE A 7 -6.67 -11.52 6.28
C ILE A 7 -5.41 -11.94 5.54
N VAL A 8 -5.45 -13.03 4.76
CA VAL A 8 -4.28 -13.49 3.99
C VAL A 8 -3.93 -12.51 2.89
N ALA A 9 -4.92 -11.96 2.17
CA ALA A 9 -4.67 -10.95 1.14
C ALA A 9 -4.08 -9.65 1.72
N TRP A 10 -4.58 -9.22 2.88
CA TRP A 10 -4.05 -8.08 3.62
C TRP A 10 -2.61 -8.30 4.05
N LEU A 11 -2.32 -9.44 4.69
CA LEU A 11 -0.98 -9.78 5.13
C LEU A 11 -0.03 -9.89 3.94
N ALA A 12 -0.44 -10.56 2.86
CA ALA A 12 0.38 -10.70 1.67
C ALA A 12 0.75 -9.33 1.07
N MET A 13 -0.21 -8.41 0.94
CA MET A 13 0.06 -7.06 0.42
C MET A 13 0.98 -6.26 1.34
N ASN A 14 0.68 -6.19 2.64
CA ASN A 14 1.48 -5.40 3.58
C ASN A 14 2.88 -5.97 3.80
N LEU A 15 3.02 -7.31 3.87
CA LEU A 15 4.33 -7.95 4.00
C LEU A 15 5.16 -7.75 2.74
N THR A 16 4.56 -7.85 1.55
CA THR A 16 5.26 -7.59 0.29
C THR A 16 5.71 -6.14 0.23
N PHE A 17 4.82 -5.21 0.58
CA PHE A 17 5.12 -3.78 0.64
C PHE A 17 6.29 -3.47 1.58
N LEU A 18 6.26 -4.00 2.80
CA LEU A 18 7.34 -3.82 3.77
C LEU A 18 8.64 -4.52 3.37
N ALA A 19 8.56 -5.72 2.78
CA ALA A 19 9.73 -6.50 2.40
C ALA A 19 10.57 -5.79 1.33
N TRP A 20 9.92 -5.18 0.34
CA TRP A 20 10.61 -4.43 -0.72
C TRP A 20 11.14 -3.07 -0.25
N HIS A 21 10.58 -2.49 0.81
CA HIS A 21 11.12 -1.28 1.44
C HIS A 21 12.28 -1.54 2.42
N VAL A 22 12.70 -2.80 2.59
CA VAL A 22 13.94 -3.11 3.31
C VAL A 22 15.12 -2.59 2.48
N PRO A 23 16.07 -1.82 3.06
CA PRO A 23 17.15 -1.17 2.30
C PRO A 23 17.92 -2.10 1.37
N ARG A 24 18.22 -3.34 1.83
CA ARG A 24 18.91 -4.34 1.03
C ARG A 24 18.08 -4.85 -0.14
N ALA A 25 16.79 -5.08 0.05
CA ALA A 25 15.89 -5.56 -1.01
C ALA A 25 15.67 -4.46 -2.05
N TYR A 26 15.47 -3.22 -1.57
CA TYR A 26 15.28 -2.04 -2.40
C TYR A 26 16.51 -1.73 -3.27
N SER A 27 17.71 -1.67 -2.68
CA SER A 27 18.95 -1.48 -3.43
C SER A 27 19.17 -2.59 -4.46
N PHE A 28 18.87 -3.84 -4.11
CA PHE A 28 19.04 -4.96 -5.02
C PHE A 28 18.09 -4.91 -6.22
N ALA A 29 16.84 -4.48 -5.99
CA ALA A 29 15.87 -4.27 -7.07
C ALA A 29 16.32 -3.15 -8.01
N LEU A 30 16.86 -2.05 -7.47
CA LEU A 30 17.35 -0.92 -8.28
C LEU A 30 18.63 -1.26 -9.07
N GLU A 31 19.48 -2.13 -8.55
CA GLU A 31 20.71 -2.58 -9.24
C GLU A 31 20.42 -3.60 -10.35
N HIS A 32 19.34 -4.37 -10.26
CA HIS A 32 19.02 -5.45 -11.20
C HIS A 32 17.62 -5.28 -11.78
N GLU A 33 17.52 -4.82 -13.04
CA GLU A 33 16.24 -4.59 -13.73
C GLU A 33 15.29 -5.81 -13.69
N GLY A 34 15.83 -7.03 -13.77
CA GLY A 34 15.04 -8.25 -13.66
C GLY A 34 14.35 -8.41 -12.30
N TRP A 35 15.03 -8.04 -11.22
CA TRP A 35 14.46 -8.06 -9.86
C TRP A 35 13.50 -6.90 -9.62
N HIS A 36 13.75 -5.75 -10.23
CA HIS A 36 12.79 -4.64 -10.26
C HIS A 36 11.44 -5.05 -10.89
N ALA A 37 11.48 -5.83 -11.98
CA ALA A 37 10.26 -6.36 -12.58
C ALA A 37 9.52 -7.35 -11.67
N VAL A 38 10.25 -8.16 -10.89
CA VAL A 38 9.67 -9.07 -9.89
C VAL A 38 9.01 -8.29 -8.76
N GLU A 39 9.63 -7.22 -8.27
CA GLU A 39 9.05 -6.31 -7.28
C GLU A 39 7.69 -5.79 -7.75
N HIS A 40 7.64 -5.22 -8.97
CA HIS A 40 6.40 -4.74 -9.55
C HIS A 40 5.35 -5.86 -9.72
N LEU A 41 5.76 -7.06 -10.12
CA LEU A 41 4.85 -8.20 -10.24
C LEU A 41 4.28 -8.62 -8.88
N CYS A 42 5.09 -8.59 -7.83
CA CYS A 42 4.66 -8.87 -6.46
C CYS A 42 3.65 -7.82 -5.98
N PHE A 43 3.91 -6.53 -6.20
CA PHE A 43 2.96 -5.46 -5.88
C PHE A 43 1.65 -5.59 -6.66
N LEU A 44 1.73 -5.87 -7.96
CA LEU A 44 0.54 -6.03 -8.80
C LEU A 44 -0.29 -7.23 -8.34
N SER A 45 0.35 -8.38 -8.14
CA SER A 45 -0.34 -9.62 -7.76
C SER A 45 -1.01 -9.50 -6.39
N THR A 46 -0.31 -8.94 -5.41
CA THR A 46 -0.85 -8.77 -4.05
C THR A 46 -1.92 -7.68 -3.99
N SER A 47 -1.76 -6.60 -4.76
CA SER A 47 -2.78 -5.55 -4.89
C SER A 47 -4.06 -6.09 -5.54
N ILE A 48 -3.96 -6.91 -6.60
CA ILE A 48 -5.13 -7.57 -7.20
C ILE A 48 -5.85 -8.44 -6.17
N LEU A 49 -5.13 -9.25 -5.38
CA LEU A 49 -5.73 -10.07 -4.33
C LEU A 49 -6.41 -9.23 -3.24
N PHE A 50 -5.78 -8.13 -2.83
CA PHE A 50 -6.32 -7.20 -1.84
C PHE A 50 -7.61 -6.56 -2.34
N TRP A 51 -7.60 -6.00 -3.56
CA TRP A 51 -8.76 -5.35 -4.16
C TRP A 51 -9.86 -6.34 -4.52
N TRP A 52 -9.52 -7.59 -4.84
CA TRP A 52 -10.51 -8.65 -5.04
C TRP A 52 -11.38 -8.86 -3.80
N CYS A 53 -10.78 -8.81 -2.61
CA CYS A 53 -11.49 -8.94 -1.33
C CYS A 53 -12.39 -7.73 -1.02
N VAL A 54 -12.04 -6.55 -1.53
CA VAL A 54 -12.78 -5.28 -1.33
C VAL A 54 -13.91 -5.11 -2.34
N VAL A 55 -13.62 -5.33 -3.63
CA VAL A 55 -14.57 -5.16 -4.74
C VAL A 55 -15.60 -6.28 -4.75
N ARG A 56 -15.18 -7.53 -4.45
CA ARG A 56 -16.02 -8.74 -4.48
C ARG A 56 -16.85 -8.86 -5.77
N PRO A 57 -16.23 -9.16 -6.92
CA PRO A 57 -16.95 -9.29 -8.18
C PRO A 57 -18.06 -10.37 -8.10
N TRP A 58 -19.21 -10.04 -8.68
CA TRP A 58 -20.36 -10.93 -8.83
C TRP A 58 -19.94 -12.21 -9.58
N PRO A 59 -20.34 -13.44 -9.17
CA PRO A 59 -21.50 -13.83 -8.35
C PRO A 59 -21.19 -14.18 -6.88
N THR A 60 -19.97 -13.89 -6.40
CA THR A 60 -19.40 -14.56 -5.21
C THR A 60 -19.89 -14.06 -3.84
N SER A 61 -20.68 -12.98 -3.71
CA SER A 61 -21.21 -12.56 -2.40
C SER A 61 -22.31 -11.49 -2.49
N THR A 62 -23.54 -11.85 -2.11
CA THR A 62 -24.66 -10.93 -1.82
C THR A 62 -24.62 -10.34 -0.40
N ARG A 63 -23.62 -10.69 0.41
CA ARG A 63 -23.48 -10.20 1.79
C ARG A 63 -23.21 -8.69 1.79
N GLN A 64 -24.02 -7.93 2.51
CA GLN A 64 -23.88 -6.48 2.65
C GLN A 64 -22.45 -6.14 3.12
N ARG A 65 -21.91 -5.04 2.58
CA ARG A 65 -20.67 -4.45 3.08
C ARG A 65 -20.80 -4.25 4.58
N ASP A 66 -19.73 -4.54 5.31
CA ASP A 66 -19.72 -4.55 6.77
C ASP A 66 -18.57 -3.67 7.27
N TRP A 67 -18.62 -3.29 8.53
CA TRP A 67 -17.58 -2.48 9.19
C TRP A 67 -16.18 -3.12 9.09
N GLY A 68 -16.11 -4.45 8.94
CA GLY A 68 -14.85 -5.17 8.71
C GLY A 68 -14.09 -4.74 7.45
N THR A 69 -14.77 -4.27 6.39
CA THR A 69 -14.08 -3.75 5.19
C THR A 69 -13.45 -2.38 5.44
N LEU A 70 -14.01 -1.58 6.36
CA LEU A 70 -13.40 -0.31 6.76
C LEU A 70 -12.12 -0.55 7.56
N ILE A 71 -12.18 -1.44 8.55
CA ILE A 71 -11.00 -1.81 9.36
C ILE A 71 -9.88 -2.33 8.45
N TYR A 72 -10.24 -3.14 7.45
CA TYR A 72 -9.30 -3.67 6.46
C TYR A 72 -8.54 -2.59 5.68
N LEU A 73 -9.26 -1.58 5.16
CA LEU A 73 -8.67 -0.48 4.40
C LEU A 73 -7.85 0.45 5.30
N VAL A 74 -8.39 0.82 6.47
CA VAL A 74 -7.71 1.70 7.43
C VAL A 74 -6.44 1.04 7.97
N ALA A 75 -6.46 -0.26 8.25
CA ALA A 75 -5.28 -0.97 8.70
C ALA A 75 -4.15 -0.94 7.64
N ALA A 76 -4.49 -1.08 6.35
CA ALA A 76 -3.49 -0.96 5.28
C ALA A 76 -2.94 0.47 5.16
N ASP A 77 -3.80 1.47 5.30
CA ASP A 77 -3.40 2.88 5.31
C ASP A 77 -2.47 3.23 6.49
N VAL A 78 -2.70 2.63 7.66
CA VAL A 78 -1.82 2.78 8.83
C VAL A 78 -0.42 2.26 8.53
N VAL A 79 -0.28 1.09 7.88
CA VAL A 79 1.03 0.55 7.50
C VAL A 79 1.73 1.48 6.50
N ASN A 80 1.01 1.95 5.48
CA ASN A 80 1.54 2.92 4.51
C ASN A 80 2.02 4.21 5.20
N THR A 81 1.18 4.77 6.08
CA THR A 81 1.47 5.99 6.83
C THR A 81 2.67 5.82 7.75
N LEU A 82 2.76 4.72 8.48
CA LEU A 82 3.90 4.45 9.38
C LEU A 82 5.21 4.34 8.61
N LEU A 83 5.20 3.66 7.46
CA LEU A 83 6.39 3.53 6.62
C LEU A 83 6.81 4.86 6.00
N SER A 84 5.86 5.60 5.41
CA SER A 84 6.12 6.93 4.86
C SER A 84 6.63 7.89 5.93
N ALA A 85 5.98 7.94 7.10
CA ALA A 85 6.43 8.78 8.21
C ALA A 85 7.84 8.41 8.66
N PHE A 86 8.14 7.11 8.79
CA PHE A 86 9.50 6.66 9.12
C PHE A 86 10.52 7.16 8.09
N LEU A 87 10.25 6.99 6.78
CA LEU A 87 11.16 7.43 5.72
C LEU A 87 11.31 8.95 5.65
N SER A 88 10.24 9.71 5.90
CA SER A 88 10.27 11.17 5.92
C SER A 88 10.99 11.74 7.15
N PHE A 89 10.84 11.13 8.33
CA PHE A 89 11.37 11.67 9.60
C PHE A 89 12.67 11.03 10.09
N CYS A 90 13.19 9.98 9.42
CA CYS A 90 14.42 9.33 9.85
C CYS A 90 15.67 10.22 9.81
N GLY A 91 15.62 11.36 9.09
CA GLY A 91 16.69 12.36 9.04
C GLY A 91 18.00 11.88 8.40
N ARG A 92 17.98 10.69 7.77
CA ARG A 92 19.13 10.10 7.07
C ARG A 92 18.66 9.31 5.85
N PRO A 93 19.43 9.28 4.76
CA PRO A 93 19.11 8.42 3.62
C PRO A 93 19.17 6.95 4.07
N VAL A 94 18.04 6.28 4.00
CA VAL A 94 17.84 4.87 4.37
C VAL A 94 18.28 3.95 3.24
N TYR A 95 18.17 4.42 1.99
CA TYR A 95 18.58 3.67 0.81
C TYR A 95 19.96 4.13 0.34
N GLN A 96 20.94 3.23 0.39
CA GLN A 96 22.32 3.54 -0.03
C GLN A 96 22.42 3.85 -1.52
N PHE A 97 21.50 3.32 -2.34
CA PHE A 97 21.49 3.57 -3.78
C PHE A 97 21.44 5.07 -4.12
N TYR A 98 20.63 5.86 -3.40
CA TYR A 98 20.56 7.31 -3.60
C TYR A 98 21.83 8.05 -3.15
N VAL A 99 22.64 7.44 -2.28
CA VAL A 99 23.93 8.00 -1.83
C VAL A 99 25.03 7.70 -2.83
N ASP A 100 25.03 6.48 -3.37
CA ASP A 100 26.09 5.98 -4.25
C ASP A 100 25.91 6.43 -5.71
N HIS A 101 24.67 6.72 -6.13
CA HIS A 101 24.36 7.18 -7.49
C HIS A 101 23.89 8.63 -7.48
N PRO A 102 24.65 9.58 -8.07
CA PRO A 102 24.21 10.97 -8.19
C PRO A 102 22.92 11.05 -9.01
N ASN A 103 21.86 11.60 -8.43
CA ASN A 103 20.61 11.81 -9.13
C ASN A 103 20.81 12.85 -10.27
N PRO A 104 20.30 12.62 -11.50
CA PRO A 104 20.36 13.57 -12.61
C PRO A 104 19.75 14.96 -12.31
N PHE A 105 18.89 15.07 -11.30
CA PHE A 105 18.29 16.34 -10.87
C PHE A 105 19.12 17.12 -9.83
N HIS A 106 20.31 16.62 -9.44
CA HIS A 106 21.19 17.22 -8.43
C HIS A 106 20.52 17.51 -7.08
N VAL A 107 19.47 16.75 -6.75
CA VAL A 107 18.77 16.83 -5.47
C VAL A 107 19.55 16.05 -4.41
N LEU A 108 19.51 16.51 -3.15
CA LEU A 108 20.13 15.78 -2.05
C LEU A 108 19.43 14.42 -1.87
N PRO A 109 20.17 13.33 -1.62
CA PRO A 109 19.59 11.99 -1.45
C PRO A 109 18.49 11.92 -0.38
N LEU A 110 18.63 12.74 0.67
CA LEU A 110 17.63 12.85 1.73
C LEU A 110 16.34 13.50 1.25
N ASP A 111 16.43 14.58 0.47
CA ASP A 111 15.27 15.29 -0.05
C ASP A 111 14.49 14.44 -1.05
N ASP A 112 15.20 13.68 -1.89
CA ASP A 112 14.59 12.74 -2.85
C ASP A 112 13.83 11.62 -2.13
N GLN A 113 14.43 11.04 -1.08
CA GLN A 113 13.74 10.06 -0.23
C GLN A 113 12.50 10.64 0.45
N VAL A 114 12.60 11.85 1.01
CA VAL A 114 11.46 12.50 1.69
C VAL A 114 10.35 12.76 0.69
N LEU A 115 10.67 13.24 -0.52
CA LEU A 115 9.71 13.46 -1.59
C LEU A 115 9.01 12.15 -1.98
N GLY A 116 9.77 11.07 -2.21
CA GLY A 116 9.23 9.74 -2.50
C GLY A 116 8.31 9.23 -1.40
N ALA A 117 8.71 9.40 -0.13
CA ALA A 117 7.92 9.00 1.03
C ALA A 117 6.60 9.78 1.14
N VAL A 118 6.61 11.09 0.87
CA VAL A 118 5.42 11.95 0.86
C VAL A 118 4.48 11.59 -0.29
N ILE A 119 5.01 11.33 -1.48
CA ILE A 119 4.21 10.89 -2.64
C ILE A 119 3.52 9.56 -2.32
N MET A 120 4.27 8.59 -1.80
CA MET A 120 3.75 7.30 -1.37
C MET A 120 2.67 7.46 -0.29
N TRP A 121 2.87 8.39 0.64
CA TRP A 121 1.91 8.67 1.70
C TRP A 121 0.59 9.19 1.13
N VAL A 122 0.64 10.31 0.41
CA VAL A 122 -0.56 11.01 -0.06
C VAL A 122 -1.34 10.15 -1.06
N ILE A 123 -0.64 9.57 -2.05
CA ILE A 123 -1.29 8.74 -3.06
C ILE A 123 -1.84 7.46 -2.43
N GLY A 124 -1.07 6.81 -1.55
CA GLY A 124 -1.52 5.60 -0.84
C GLY A 124 -2.75 5.87 0.02
N SER A 125 -2.73 6.95 0.81
CA SER A 125 -3.87 7.32 1.65
C SER A 125 -5.10 7.69 0.85
N LEU A 126 -4.97 8.38 -0.28
CA LEU A 126 -6.11 8.61 -1.17
C LEU A 126 -6.69 7.30 -1.71
N ALA A 127 -5.84 6.36 -2.12
CA ALA A 127 -6.26 5.07 -2.64
C ALA A 127 -7.04 4.23 -1.60
N PHE A 128 -6.73 4.34 -0.31
CA PHE A 128 -7.46 3.64 0.75
C PHE A 128 -8.67 4.42 1.29
N LEU A 129 -8.52 5.74 1.52
CA LEU A 129 -9.54 6.58 2.15
C LEU A 129 -10.75 6.83 1.25
N VAL A 130 -10.57 6.98 -0.06
CA VAL A 130 -11.69 7.21 -0.99
C VAL A 130 -12.68 6.03 -0.98
N PRO A 131 -12.26 4.77 -1.21
CA PRO A 131 -13.17 3.62 -1.08
C PRO A 131 -13.72 3.46 0.34
N ALA A 132 -12.92 3.73 1.38
CA ALA A 132 -13.42 3.69 2.76
C ALA A 132 -14.57 4.69 2.98
N MET A 133 -14.41 5.93 2.52
CA MET A 133 -15.47 6.95 2.59
C MET A 133 -16.72 6.53 1.82
N LEU A 134 -16.57 6.00 0.60
CA LEU A 134 -17.69 5.51 -0.20
C LEU A 134 -18.43 4.35 0.49
N ILE A 135 -17.71 3.46 1.17
CA ILE A 135 -18.30 2.35 1.93
C ILE A 135 -19.04 2.89 3.15
N THR A 136 -18.44 3.81 3.91
CA THR A 136 -19.08 4.46 5.07
C THR A 136 -20.38 5.15 4.69
N VAL A 137 -20.40 5.93 3.61
CA VAL A 137 -21.63 6.59 3.12
C VAL A 137 -22.71 5.56 2.76
N ARG A 138 -22.34 4.45 2.10
CA ARG A 138 -23.29 3.37 1.78
C ARG A 138 -23.83 2.67 3.03
N LEU A 139 -22.99 2.44 4.04
CA LEU A 139 -23.39 1.86 5.32
C LEU A 139 -24.37 2.75 6.07
N LEU A 140 -24.07 4.05 6.17
CA LEU A 140 -24.94 5.03 6.84
C LEU A 140 -26.30 5.16 6.16
N ARG A 141 -26.34 5.22 4.82
CA ARG A 141 -27.60 5.23 4.05
C ARG A 141 -28.42 3.96 4.27
N SER A 142 -27.76 2.80 4.31
CA SER A 142 -28.43 1.51 4.54
C SER A 142 -29.01 1.40 5.96
N ALA A 143 -28.35 2.00 6.96
CA ALA A 143 -28.84 2.07 8.32
C ALA A 143 -30.05 3.01 8.46
N GLN A 144 -30.07 4.12 7.72
CA GLN A 144 -31.21 5.05 7.68
C GLN A 144 -32.45 4.44 7.01
N LEU A 145 -32.29 3.64 5.95
CA LEU A 145 -33.41 2.98 5.26
C LEU A 145 -34.04 1.82 6.05
N LYS A 146 -33.36 1.30 7.07
CA LYS A 146 -33.88 0.23 7.95
C LYS A 146 -34.61 0.78 9.18
N ARG A 147 -34.64 2.09 9.37
CA ARG A 147 -35.21 2.78 10.53
C ARG A 147 -36.53 3.43 10.14
#